data_AF-A0A348G5W5-F1
#
_entry.id   AF-A0A348G5W5-F1
#
_cell.length_a   1.000
_cell.length_b   1.000
_cell.length_c   1.000
_cell.angle_alpha   90.00
_cell.angle_beta   90.00
_cell.angle_gamma   90.00
#
_symmetry.space_group_name_H-M   'P 1'
#
loop_
_entity.id
_entity.type
_entity.pdbx_description
1 polymer ?
#
loop_
_entity_poly.entity_id
_entity_poly.type
_entity_poly.pdbx_seq_one_letter_code
_entity_poly.pdbx_strand_id
1 'polypeptide(L)' 'MKLVVFALLVCFIIAMALAAPQGEKTCSEKFGHCYSTDNCCPGLICLSYAAKCVLKMGLAAPEDDASAYWLE' A
#
# COMPACT_ATOMS: atom_id res chain seq x y z
N MET A 1 -15.75 -22.21 38.59
CA MET A 1 -15.97 -20.77 38.30
C MET A 1 -14.68 -20.08 37.87
N LYS A 2 -13.57 -20.17 38.64
CA LYS A 2 -12.27 -19.56 38.30
C LYS A 2 -11.75 -19.95 36.89
N LEU A 3 -11.84 -21.23 36.51
CA LEU A 3 -11.36 -21.73 35.21
C LEU A 3 -12.15 -21.19 34.01
N VAL A 4 -13.45 -20.95 34.19
CA VAL A 4 -14.32 -20.38 33.14
C VAL A 4 -13.96 -18.92 32.87
N VAL A 5 -13.65 -18.17 33.93
CA VAL A 5 -13.18 -16.78 33.82
C VAL A 5 -11.82 -16.70 33.11
N PHE A 6 -10.89 -17.61 33.44
CA PHE A 6 -9.60 -17.70 32.74
C PHE A 6 -9.77 -18.05 31.26
N ALA A 7 -10.66 -18.98 30.91
CA ALA A 7 -10.93 -19.35 29.52
C ALA A 7 -11.50 -18.18 28.71
N LEU A 8 -12.43 -17.41 29.28
CA LEU A 8 -13.01 -16.23 28.63
C LEU A 8 -11.98 -15.12 28.39
N LEU A 9 -11.09 -14.87 29.37
CA LEU A 9 -10.01 -13.90 29.22
C LEU A 9 -9.03 -14.28 28.11
N VAL A 10 -8.66 -15.55 28.02
CA VAL A 10 -7.75 -16.04 26.97
C VAL A 10 -8.39 -15.93 25.58
N CYS A 11 -9.66 -16.29 25.43
CA CYS A 11 -10.38 -16.14 24.15
C CYS A 11 -10.46 -14.68 23.68
N PHE A 12 -10.66 -13.74 24.61
CA PHE A 12 -10.72 -12.31 24.29
C PHE A 12 -9.40 -11.78 23.73
N ILE A 13 -8.26 -12.25 24.24
CA ILE A 13 -6.93 -11.83 23.78
C ILE A 13 -6.64 -12.38 22.37
N ILE A 14 -7.05 -13.62 22.09
CA ILE A 14 -6.83 -14.27 20.79
C ILE A 14 -7.64 -13.59 19.68
N ALA A 15 -8.88 -13.15 19.98
CA ALA A 15 -9.73 -12.45 19.01
C ALA A 15 -9.12 -11.12 18.54
N MET A 16 -8.45 -10.38 19.44
CA MET A 16 -7.82 -9.09 19.11
C MET A 16 -6.57 -9.25 18.22
N ALA A 17 -5.86 -10.38 18.29
CA ALA A 17 -4.69 -10.64 17.47
C ALA A 17 -5.01 -10.89 15.98
N LEU A 18 -6.24 -11.34 15.68
CA LEU A 18 -6.70 -11.63 14.32
C LEU A 18 -7.21 -10.38 13.58
N ALA A 19 -7.52 -9.31 14.31
CA ALA A 19 -7.99 -8.04 13.76
C ALA A 19 -6.86 -7.03 13.52
N ALA A 20 -5.62 -7.36 13.85
CA ALA A 20 -4.47 -6.54 13.49
C ALA A 20 -4.30 -6.58 11.96
N PRO A 21 -4.33 -5.42 11.26
CA PRO A 21 -4.00 -5.39 9.84
C PRO A 21 -2.58 -5.95 9.68
N GLN A 22 -2.49 -7.07 8.98
CA GLN A 22 -1.23 -7.76 8.71
C GLN A 22 -0.44 -6.87 7.74
N GLY A 23 0.38 -5.97 8.28
CA GLY A 23 1.32 -5.14 7.54
C GLY A 23 0.70 -4.48 6.31
N GLU A 24 -0.04 -3.39 6.55
CA GLU A 24 -0.39 -2.45 5.49
C GLU A 24 0.87 -2.16 4.68
N LYS A 25 0.90 -2.58 3.41
CA LYS A 25 1.97 -2.15 2.51
C LYS A 25 1.86 -0.64 2.44
N THR A 26 2.73 0.07 3.14
CA THR A 26 2.72 1.55 3.27
C THR A 26 3.14 2.26 1.98
N CYS A 27 2.90 1.65 0.83
CA CYS A 27 3.27 2.17 -0.46
C CYS A 27 2.07 2.14 -1.42
N SER A 28 1.89 3.23 -2.15
CA SER A 28 0.93 3.39 -3.22
C SER A 28 1.34 2.57 -4.44
N GLU A 29 0.37 1.83 -4.98
CA GLU A 29 0.49 1.10 -6.24
C GLU A 29 0.53 2.06 -7.45
N LYS A 30 0.66 1.52 -8.67
CA LYS A 30 0.64 2.32 -9.91
C LYS A 30 -0.64 3.15 -9.97
N PHE A 31 -0.49 4.44 -10.31
CA PHE A 31 -1.54 5.47 -10.29
C PHE A 31 -2.15 5.81 -8.93
N GLY A 32 -1.65 5.22 -7.85
CA GLY A 32 -1.98 5.61 -6.48
C GLY A 32 -1.46 7.00 -6.15
N HIS A 33 -2.11 7.67 -5.20
CA HIS A 33 -1.75 9.03 -4.80
C HIS A 33 -0.39 9.05 -4.11
N CYS A 34 0.41 10.09 -4.37
CA CYS A 34 1.73 10.25 -3.77
C CYS A 34 2.05 11.73 -3.51
N TYR A 35 2.97 11.94 -2.56
CA TYR A 35 3.52 13.26 -2.22
C TYR A 35 5.04 13.25 -2.40
N SER A 36 5.69 12.15 -2.02
CA SER A 36 7.08 11.82 -2.32
C SER A 36 7.18 10.48 -3.03
N THR A 37 8.30 10.21 -3.70
CA THR A 37 8.61 8.90 -4.31
C THR A 37 8.65 7.79 -3.26
N ASP A 38 8.98 8.10 -2.01
CA ASP A 38 8.99 7.15 -0.89
C ASP A 38 7.59 6.60 -0.56
N ASN A 39 6.53 7.29 -1.01
CA ASN A 39 5.16 6.82 -0.88
C ASN A 39 4.79 5.79 -1.95
N CYS A 40 5.60 5.62 -2.99
CA CYS A 40 5.32 4.70 -4.08
C CYS A 40 6.00 3.35 -3.86
N CYS A 41 5.37 2.26 -4.30
CA CYS A 41 5.97 0.94 -4.19
C CYS A 41 7.26 0.84 -5.04
N PRO A 42 8.20 -0.06 -4.68
CA PRO A 42 9.46 -0.21 -5.39
C PRO A 42 9.24 -0.42 -6.90
N GLY A 43 9.99 0.33 -7.72
CA GLY A 43 9.83 0.35 -9.19
C GLY A 43 8.97 1.51 -9.71
N LEU A 44 8.32 2.26 -8.81
CA LEU A 44 7.53 3.45 -9.13
C LEU A 44 8.21 4.72 -8.63
N ILE A 45 7.91 5.85 -9.27
CA ILE A 45 8.29 7.21 -8.88
C ILE A 45 7.04 8.06 -8.69
N CYS A 46 7.11 9.06 -7.82
CA CYS A 46 6.00 10.00 -7.67
C CYS A 46 6.08 11.09 -8.74
N LEU A 47 5.07 11.15 -9.60
CA LEU A 47 4.93 12.18 -10.60
C LEU A 47 4.29 13.42 -9.97
N SER A 48 5.13 14.38 -9.56
CA SER A 48 4.75 15.48 -8.67
C SER A 48 3.59 16.33 -9.21
N TYR A 49 3.52 16.55 -10.53
CA TYR A 49 2.45 17.35 -11.13
C TYR A 49 1.07 16.66 -11.09
N ALA A 50 1.06 15.32 -11.15
CA ALA A 50 -0.16 14.51 -11.13
C ALA A 50 -0.47 13.97 -9.73
N ALA A 51 0.47 14.13 -8.78
CA ALA A 51 0.45 13.48 -7.47
C ALA A 51 0.18 11.96 -7.56
N LYS A 52 0.74 11.29 -8.58
CA LYS A 52 0.52 9.85 -8.84
C LYS A 52 1.80 9.05 -8.99
N CYS A 53 1.80 7.82 -8.50
CA CYS A 53 2.89 6.87 -8.70
C CYS A 53 2.89 6.34 -10.14
N VAL A 54 4.01 6.50 -10.84
CA VAL A 54 4.21 6.01 -12.23
C VAL A 54 5.49 5.19 -12.32
N LEU A 55 5.68 4.44 -13.40
CA LEU A 55 6.88 3.63 -13.56
C LEU A 55 8.13 4.51 -13.64
N LYS A 56 9.22 4.07 -12.98
CA LYS A 56 10.51 4.72 -13.10
C LYS A 56 11.00 4.61 -14.54
N MET A 57 11.18 5.74 -15.21
CA MET A 57 11.75 5.81 -16.57
C MET A 57 13.04 4.97 -16.63
N GLY A 58 13.05 3.94 -17.47
CA GLY A 58 14.15 2.96 -17.59
C GLY A 58 13.77 1.52 -17.22
N LEU A 59 12.64 1.27 -16.57
CA LEU A 59 11.96 -0.03 -16.59
C LEU A 59 10.90 0.06 -17.69
N ALA A 60 11.08 -0.67 -18.79
CA ALA A 60 10.14 -0.69 -19.91
C ALA A 60 8.71 -0.91 -19.39
N ALA A 61 7.88 0.12 -19.52
CA ALA A 61 6.44 -0.03 -19.36
C ALA A 61 5.93 -0.89 -20.53
N PRO A 62 4.94 -1.78 -20.32
CA PRO A 62 4.14 -2.25 -21.46
C PRO A 62 3.61 -1.01 -22.21
N GLU A 63 3.68 -1.07 -23.53
CA GLU A 63 3.65 0.05 -24.48
C GLU A 63 2.32 0.84 -24.54
N ASP A 64 1.34 0.50 -23.71
CA ASP A 64 -0.06 0.91 -23.89
C ASP A 64 -0.46 2.26 -23.24
N ASP A 65 0.38 2.89 -22.40
CA ASP A 65 -0.08 4.03 -21.60
C ASP A 65 0.88 5.25 -21.51
N ALA A 66 2.01 5.24 -22.23
CA ALA A 66 2.97 6.36 -22.21
C ALA A 66 2.59 7.55 -23.13
N SER A 67 1.65 7.38 -24.07
CA SER A 67 1.32 8.39 -25.08
C SER A 67 0.25 9.42 -24.67
N ALA A 68 -0.37 9.28 -23.48
CA ALA A 68 -1.46 10.15 -23.05
C ALA A 68 -1.03 11.33 -22.16
N TYR A 69 0.25 11.43 -21.78
CA TYR A 69 0.72 12.38 -20.74
C TYR A 69 1.75 13.41 -21.23
N TRP A 70 2.07 13.46 -22.54
CA TRP A 70 3.06 14.37 -23.13
C TRP A 70 2.49 15.37 -24.15
N LEU A 71 1.17 15.61 -24.13
CA LEU A 71 0.53 16.66 -24.94
C LEU A 71 -0.31 17.58 -24.05
N GLU A 72 0.38 18.41 -23.26
CA GLU A 72 0.08 19.83 -23.02
C GLU A 72 1.39 20.59 -22.79
#